data_AF-A0A7J7Y9V0-F1
#
_entry.id   AF-A0A7J7Y9V0-F1
#
_cell.length_a   1.000
_cell.length_b   1.000
_cell.length_c   1.000
_cell.angle_alpha   90.00
_cell.angle_beta   90.00
_cell.angle_gamma   90.00
#
_symmetry.space_group_name_H-M   'P 1'
#
loop_
_entity.id
_entity.type
_entity.pdbx_description
1 polymer ?
#
loop_
_entity_poly.entity_id
_entity_poly.type
_entity_poly.pdbx_seq_one_letter_code
_entity_poly.pdbx_strand_id
1 'polypeptide(L)'
;MMFGVGLYEGTGLQGSLPVHVFEALHRLFSVTFECFASPLNCYFRQYCSAFPDTDGYFGSRGPCLDFSPLSGSFEANPPFCEELMDAMVSHFEKLLESSPEPLSFIVFIPEWREPPTPALTRMEQSRFKRHQLVLPAFEHEYRSGSQHVCKKTTLALPSGGQLLRSCKS
;
A
#
# COMPACT_ATOMS: atom_id res chain seq x y z
N MET A 1 19.19 -9.10 6.77
CA MET A 1 18.91 -8.98 5.31
C MET A 1 17.41 -9.15 5.13
N MET A 2 16.70 -8.12 4.66
CA MET A 2 15.21 -8.06 4.70
C MET A 2 14.53 -9.09 3.80
N PHE A 3 15.14 -9.40 2.65
CA PHE A 3 14.55 -10.27 1.63
C PHE A 3 15.29 -11.60 1.48
N GLY A 4 16.15 -11.98 2.43
CA GLY A 4 16.98 -13.20 2.29
C GLY A 4 18.15 -13.04 1.31
N VAL A 5 18.99 -14.08 1.21
CA VAL A 5 20.25 -14.13 0.41
C VAL A 5 20.07 -14.83 -0.94
N GLY A 6 18.97 -15.55 -1.15
CA GLY A 6 18.69 -16.28 -2.38
C GLY A 6 18.32 -15.35 -3.53
N LEU A 7 18.80 -15.67 -4.74
CA LEU A 7 18.22 -15.15 -5.97
C LEU A 7 16.71 -15.44 -5.91
N TYR A 8 15.87 -14.39 -5.93
CA TYR A 8 14.40 -14.42 -5.83
C TYR A 8 13.77 -14.50 -4.42
N GLU A 9 14.54 -14.54 -3.33
CA GLU A 9 13.93 -14.37 -2.01
C GLU A 9 13.38 -12.94 -1.88
N GLY A 10 12.13 -12.81 -1.41
CA GLY A 10 11.43 -11.54 -1.24
C GLY A 10 10.88 -10.86 -2.50
N THR A 11 11.23 -11.30 -3.72
CA THR A 11 10.81 -10.64 -4.97
C THR A 11 9.32 -10.78 -5.31
N GLY A 12 8.56 -11.56 -4.52
CA GLY A 12 7.12 -11.75 -4.65
C GLY A 12 6.30 -11.34 -3.41
N LEU A 13 6.91 -10.69 -2.41
CA LEU A 13 6.20 -10.32 -1.17
C LEU A 13 5.32 -9.07 -1.31
N GLN A 14 5.66 -8.18 -2.25
CA GLN A 14 4.90 -6.97 -2.58
C GLN A 14 5.39 -6.39 -3.92
N GLY A 15 4.48 -6.07 -4.84
CA GLY A 15 4.79 -5.27 -6.04
C GLY A 15 4.41 -3.80 -5.84
N SER A 16 4.97 -2.90 -6.65
CA SER A 16 4.53 -1.49 -6.69
C SER A 16 3.42 -1.29 -7.72
N LEU A 17 2.56 -0.27 -7.55
CA LEU A 17 1.53 0.03 -8.53
C LEU A 17 2.15 0.58 -9.84
N PRO A 18 1.49 0.40 -11.00
CA PRO A 18 1.90 1.05 -12.23
C PRO A 18 1.93 2.59 -12.09
N VAL A 19 2.84 3.25 -12.82
CA VAL A 19 3.00 4.71 -12.78
C VAL A 19 1.69 5.44 -13.09
N HIS A 20 0.97 5.00 -14.12
CA HIS A 20 -0.30 5.62 -14.51
C HIS A 20 -1.40 5.45 -13.44
N VAL A 21 -1.31 4.43 -12.59
CA VAL A 21 -2.22 4.27 -11.44
C VAL A 21 -1.91 5.33 -10.40
N PHE A 22 -0.64 5.55 -10.05
CA PHE A 22 -0.25 6.64 -9.15
C PHE A 22 -0.60 8.02 -9.70
N GLU A 23 -0.40 8.27 -11.00
CA GLU A 23 -0.83 9.51 -11.66
C GLU A 23 -2.34 9.73 -11.53
N ALA A 24 -3.15 8.68 -11.70
CA ALA A 24 -4.59 8.74 -11.52
C ALA A 24 -4.98 8.97 -10.05
N LEU A 25 -4.35 8.28 -9.10
CA LEU A 25 -4.57 8.46 -7.67
C LEU A 25 -4.27 9.90 -7.24
N HIS A 26 -3.16 10.47 -7.71
CA HIS A 26 -2.80 11.85 -7.44
C HIS A 26 -3.81 12.82 -8.06
N ARG A 27 -4.12 12.69 -9.35
CA ARG A 27 -5.01 13.60 -10.06
C ARG A 27 -6.46 13.56 -9.57
N LEU A 28 -6.98 12.37 -9.28
CA LEU A 28 -8.40 12.16 -9.00
C LEU A 28 -8.72 12.18 -7.49
N PHE A 29 -7.76 11.78 -6.65
CA PHE A 29 -7.96 11.64 -5.21
C PHE A 29 -6.94 12.42 -4.37
N SER A 30 -6.09 13.23 -5.00
CA SER A 30 -5.06 14.04 -4.32
C SER A 30 -4.09 13.22 -3.48
N VAL A 31 -3.91 11.93 -3.80
CA VAL A 31 -2.94 11.08 -3.12
C VAL A 31 -1.54 11.66 -3.31
N THR A 32 -0.78 11.78 -2.23
CA THR A 32 0.58 12.35 -2.24
C THR A 32 1.58 11.55 -1.39
N PHE A 33 1.15 10.41 -0.84
CA PHE A 33 1.90 9.66 0.15
C PHE A 33 1.62 8.16 0.04
N GLU A 34 2.67 7.34 0.13
CA GLU A 34 2.59 5.87 0.22
C GLU A 34 2.79 5.39 1.66
N CYS A 35 1.82 4.68 2.23
CA CYS A 35 1.90 4.13 3.59
C CYS A 35 2.89 2.95 3.71
N PHE A 36 3.19 2.26 2.61
CA PHE A 36 4.09 1.10 2.61
C PHE A 36 4.99 1.12 1.37
N ALA A 37 6.16 1.73 1.51
CA ALA A 37 7.16 1.79 0.45
C ALA A 37 8.59 1.65 0.99
N SER A 38 9.56 1.92 0.12
CA SER A 38 10.99 1.98 0.38
C SER A 38 11.61 3.05 -0.54
N PRO A 39 12.81 3.54 -0.24
CA PRO A 39 13.54 4.44 -1.14
C PRO A 39 13.71 3.90 -2.57
N LEU A 40 13.65 2.58 -2.73
CA LEU A 40 13.88 1.89 -4.01
C LEU A 40 12.61 1.71 -4.84
N ASN A 41 11.43 1.84 -4.23
CA ASN A 41 10.16 1.59 -4.91
C ASN A 41 9.10 2.69 -4.81
N CYS A 42 9.32 3.71 -3.98
CA CYS A 42 8.38 4.83 -3.82
C CYS A 42 8.15 5.57 -5.14
N TYR A 43 6.90 5.97 -5.37
CA TYR A 43 6.51 6.92 -6.41
C TYR A 43 6.60 8.36 -5.90
N PHE A 44 6.11 8.63 -4.69
CA PHE A 44 6.16 9.95 -4.07
C PHE A 44 7.46 10.15 -3.29
N ARG A 45 7.81 11.41 -3.02
CA ARG A 45 8.97 11.76 -2.18
C ARG A 45 8.69 11.61 -0.68
N GLN A 46 7.45 11.34 -0.30
CA GLN A 46 7.02 11.16 1.08
C GLN A 46 6.31 9.82 1.18
N TYR A 47 6.81 8.97 2.07
CA TYR A 47 6.30 7.62 2.26
C TYR A 47 6.67 7.11 3.64
N CYS A 48 6.00 6.07 4.10
CA CYS A 48 6.41 5.28 5.25
C CYS A 48 7.20 4.06 4.78
N SER A 49 8.22 3.67 5.55
CA SER A 49 9.06 2.50 5.27
C SER A 49 9.50 1.80 6.56
N ALA A 50 10.04 0.59 6.43
CA ALA A 50 10.37 -0.26 7.57
C ALA A 50 11.59 0.22 8.38
N PHE A 51 12.55 0.90 7.75
CA PHE A 51 13.85 1.23 8.35
C PHE A 51 14.06 2.74 8.44
N PRO A 52 13.58 3.40 9.51
CA PRO A 52 13.69 4.86 9.64
C PRO A 52 15.15 5.34 9.71
N ASP A 53 16.05 4.52 10.25
CA ASP A 53 17.47 4.82 10.43
C ASP A 53 18.22 4.94 9.09
N THR A 54 17.84 4.15 8.08
CA THR A 54 18.44 4.23 6.74
C THR A 54 17.59 5.06 5.78
N ASP A 55 16.28 4.87 5.79
CA ASP A 55 15.39 5.38 4.75
C ASP A 55 14.97 6.83 5.00
N GLY A 56 15.11 7.32 6.25
CA GLY A 56 14.80 8.70 6.62
C GLY A 56 15.60 9.72 5.80
N TYR A 57 16.86 9.40 5.49
CA TYR A 57 17.71 10.22 4.61
C TYR A 57 17.22 10.30 3.16
N PHE A 58 16.31 9.41 2.76
CA PHE A 58 15.74 9.31 1.42
C PHE A 58 14.24 9.64 1.38
N GLY A 59 13.69 10.27 2.44
CA GLY A 59 12.32 10.78 2.47
C GLY A 59 11.31 9.96 3.27
N SER A 60 11.73 8.86 3.90
CA SER A 60 10.85 8.07 4.76
C SER A 60 10.38 8.85 5.99
N ARG A 61 9.14 8.60 6.41
CA ARG A 61 8.54 9.04 7.69
C ARG A 61 8.57 7.94 8.76
N GLY A 62 9.30 6.85 8.52
CA GLY A 62 9.37 5.70 9.39
C GLY A 62 8.21 4.71 9.19
N PRO A 63 8.02 3.76 10.13
CA PRO A 63 7.00 2.72 10.00
C PRO A 63 5.58 3.29 9.98
N CYS A 64 4.71 2.70 9.15
CA CYS A 64 3.32 3.17 9.00
C CYS A 64 2.55 3.23 10.32
N LEU A 65 2.73 2.24 11.21
CA LEU A 65 2.01 2.15 12.48
C LEU A 65 2.46 3.20 13.50
N ASP A 66 3.64 3.80 13.30
CA ASP A 66 4.16 4.89 14.14
C ASP A 66 3.82 6.28 13.54
N PHE A 67 3.39 6.32 12.28
CA PHE A 67 3.03 7.55 11.58
C PHE A 67 1.56 7.91 11.82
N SER A 68 1.31 9.08 12.42
CA SER A 68 -0.04 9.53 12.83
C SER A 68 -0.43 10.85 12.15
N PRO A 69 -0.81 10.83 10.86
CA PRO A 69 -1.22 12.04 10.13
C PRO A 69 -2.58 12.54 10.65
N LEU A 70 -2.70 13.86 10.79
CA LEU A 70 -4.00 14.49 11.08
C LEU A 70 -4.83 14.67 9.80
N SER A 71 -4.20 14.93 8.65
CA SER A 71 -4.90 15.13 7.38
C SER A 71 -4.09 14.59 6.21
N GLY A 72 -4.74 14.46 5.05
CA GLY A 72 -4.09 14.09 3.81
C GLY A 72 -4.77 12.93 3.08
N SER A 73 -4.22 12.58 1.92
CA SER A 73 -4.69 11.49 1.08
C SER A 73 -3.55 10.52 0.78
N PHE A 74 -3.78 9.27 1.15
CA PHE A 74 -2.76 8.24 1.28
C PHE A 74 -3.12 7.02 0.42
N GLU A 75 -2.11 6.45 -0.23
CA GLU A 75 -2.19 5.12 -0.83
C GLU A 75 -1.56 4.11 0.14
N ALA A 76 -2.14 2.93 0.25
CA ALA A 76 -1.62 1.85 1.08
C ALA A 76 -1.73 0.50 0.35
N ASN A 77 -0.57 -0.06 0.00
CA ASN A 77 -0.42 -1.41 -0.52
C ASN A 77 0.49 -2.17 0.46
N PRO A 78 -0.03 -2.72 1.57
CA PRO A 78 0.81 -3.37 2.59
C PRO A 78 1.46 -4.67 2.05
N PRO A 79 2.62 -5.09 2.58
CA PRO A 79 3.15 -6.41 2.30
C PRO A 79 2.21 -7.49 2.86
N PHE A 80 2.27 -8.67 2.28
CA PHE A 80 1.33 -9.75 2.57
C PHE A 80 1.60 -10.47 3.89
N CYS A 81 1.31 -9.80 5.01
CA CYS A 81 1.36 -10.31 6.37
C CYS A 81 0.04 -9.97 7.06
N GLU A 82 -0.72 -10.98 7.49
CA GLU A 82 -2.07 -10.80 8.02
C GLU A 82 -2.09 -9.93 9.28
N GLU A 83 -1.12 -10.13 10.18
CA GLU A 83 -0.98 -9.38 11.41
C GLU A 83 -0.73 -7.89 11.13
N LEU A 84 0.12 -7.60 10.14
CA LEU A 84 0.39 -6.22 9.73
C LEU A 84 -0.83 -5.58 9.07
N MET A 85 -1.53 -6.31 8.20
CA MET A 85 -2.76 -5.81 7.57
C MET A 85 -3.84 -5.52 8.62
N ASP A 86 -4.02 -6.38 9.63
CA ASP A 86 -5.00 -6.15 10.69
C ASP A 86 -4.62 -4.96 11.61
N ALA A 87 -3.33 -4.84 11.94
CA ALA A 87 -2.80 -3.68 12.66
C ALA A 87 -2.99 -2.38 11.87
N MET A 88 -2.73 -2.41 10.55
CA MET A 88 -2.96 -1.28 9.65
C MET A 88 -4.42 -0.84 9.64
N VAL A 89 -5.38 -1.77 9.56
CA VAL A 89 -6.81 -1.43 9.60
C VAL A 89 -7.16 -0.74 10.91
N SER A 90 -6.71 -1.29 12.04
CA SER A 90 -6.94 -0.69 13.37
C SER A 90 -6.34 0.72 13.48
N HIS A 91 -5.14 0.90 12.94
CA HIS A 91 -4.45 2.19 12.92
C HIS A 91 -5.20 3.22 12.08
N PHE A 92 -5.60 2.87 10.85
CA PHE A 92 -6.35 3.77 9.97
C PHE A 92 -7.71 4.14 10.55
N GLU A 93 -8.45 3.19 11.12
CA GLU A 93 -9.73 3.51 11.79
C GLU A 93 -9.52 4.48 12.95
N LYS A 94 -8.50 4.27 13.79
CA LYS A 94 -8.18 5.19 14.89
C LYS A 94 -7.85 6.61 14.39
N LEU A 95 -7.08 6.73 13.30
CA LEU A 95 -6.75 8.03 12.72
C LEU A 95 -7.99 8.73 12.15
N LEU A 96 -8.84 8.00 11.42
CA LEU A 96 -10.08 8.51 10.86
C LEU A 96 -11.12 8.89 11.93
N GLU A 97 -11.10 8.21 13.07
CA GLU A 97 -11.94 8.52 14.24
C GLU A 97 -11.53 9.78 14.98
N SER A 98 -10.21 10.00 15.09
CA SER A 98 -9.66 11.04 15.95
C SER A 98 -9.42 12.36 15.22
N SER A 99 -9.39 12.36 13.89
CA SER A 99 -9.16 13.56 13.12
C SER A 99 -10.45 14.28 12.72
N PRO A 100 -10.57 15.60 13.00
CA PRO A 100 -11.62 16.43 12.42
C PRO A 100 -11.30 16.91 10.99
N GLU A 101 -10.08 16.66 10.51
CA GLU A 101 -9.59 17.15 9.22
C GLU A 101 -9.85 16.14 8.08
N PRO A 102 -9.82 16.58 6.80
CA PRO A 102 -9.95 15.69 5.67
C PRO A 102 -8.83 14.63 5.65
N LEU A 103 -9.21 13.36 5.80
CA LEU A 103 -8.29 12.23 5.84
C LEU A 103 -8.84 11.08 4.99
N SER A 104 -8.01 10.54 4.09
CA SER A 104 -8.40 9.40 3.26
C SER A 104 -7.30 8.39 3.02
N PHE A 105 -7.66 7.12 3.04
CA PHE A 105 -6.79 5.99 2.71
C PHE A 105 -7.39 5.21 1.54
N ILE A 106 -6.61 5.05 0.48
CA ILE A 106 -6.91 4.16 -0.64
C ILE A 106 -6.05 2.92 -0.49
N VAL A 107 -6.68 1.81 -0.15
CA VAL A 107 -6.01 0.56 0.22
C VAL A 107 -6.11 -0.45 -0.92
N PHE A 108 -4.96 -1.01 -1.32
CA PHE A 108 -4.84 -2.10 -2.28
C PHE A 108 -4.45 -3.36 -1.53
N ILE A 109 -5.31 -4.39 -1.56
CA ILE A 109 -5.01 -5.69 -0.98
C ILE A 109 -5.39 -6.83 -1.94
N PRO A 110 -4.73 -7.99 -1.86
CA PRO A 110 -5.16 -9.18 -2.59
C PRO A 110 -6.58 -9.60 -2.20
N GLU A 111 -7.33 -10.10 -3.18
CA GLU A 111 -8.66 -10.67 -2.95
C GLU A 111 -8.57 -12.11 -2.44
N TRP A 112 -7.97 -12.30 -1.27
CA TRP A 112 -7.94 -13.61 -0.61
C TRP A 112 -9.28 -13.81 0.11
N ARG A 113 -10.18 -14.59 -0.50
CA ARG A 113 -11.53 -14.89 0.02
C ARG A 113 -11.71 -16.34 0.50
N GLU A 114 -10.71 -17.19 0.33
CA GLU A 114 -10.79 -18.62 0.66
C GLU A 114 -9.58 -19.07 1.50
N PRO A 115 -9.59 -18.84 2.82
CA PRO A 115 -10.57 -18.04 3.60
C PRO A 115 -10.28 -16.52 3.52
N PRO A 116 -11.26 -15.64 3.84
CA PRO A 116 -11.03 -14.22 3.88
C PRO A 116 -10.15 -13.83 5.08
N THR A 117 -9.17 -12.95 4.87
CA THR A 117 -8.37 -12.44 5.99
C THR A 117 -9.23 -11.57 6.91
N PRO A 118 -8.92 -11.52 8.22
CA PRO A 118 -9.60 -10.63 9.16
C PRO A 118 -9.55 -9.16 8.70
N ALA A 119 -8.39 -8.71 8.20
CA ALA A 119 -8.20 -7.35 7.69
C ALA A 119 -9.14 -7.03 6.52
N LEU A 120 -9.30 -7.96 5.55
CA LEU A 120 -10.22 -7.80 4.44
C LEU A 120 -11.66 -7.63 4.94
N THR A 121 -12.09 -8.53 5.83
CA THR A 121 -13.46 -8.53 6.39
C THR A 121 -13.75 -7.25 7.16
N ARG A 122 -12.80 -6.78 7.99
CA ARG A 122 -12.94 -5.54 8.76
C ARG A 122 -13.05 -4.31 7.86
N MET A 123 -12.25 -4.23 6.80
CA MET A 123 -12.37 -3.13 5.83
C MET A 123 -13.69 -3.16 5.05
N GLU A 124 -14.34 -4.32 4.88
CA GLU A 124 -15.70 -4.38 4.30
C GLU A 124 -16.76 -3.79 5.20
N GLN A 125 -16.58 -3.97 6.50
CA GLN A 125 -17.55 -3.59 7.52
C GLN A 125 -17.27 -2.22 8.14
N SER A 126 -16.09 -1.65 7.87
CA SER A 126 -15.70 -0.33 8.40
C SER A 126 -16.70 0.75 7.98
N ARG A 127 -17.12 1.55 8.96
CA ARG A 127 -18.03 2.70 8.74
C ARG A 127 -17.41 3.81 7.89
N PHE A 128 -16.08 3.82 7.75
CA PHE A 128 -15.35 4.78 6.93
C PHE A 128 -15.25 4.34 5.46
N LYS A 129 -15.63 3.10 5.14
CA LYS A 129 -15.63 2.61 3.75
C LYS A 129 -16.58 3.44 2.92
N ARG A 130 -16.06 4.12 1.90
CA ARG A 130 -16.84 4.91 0.94
C ARG A 130 -17.03 4.19 -0.39
N HIS A 131 -16.05 3.38 -0.78
CA HIS A 131 -16.11 2.61 -2.02
C HIS A 131 -15.24 1.34 -1.95
N GLN A 132 -15.61 0.34 -2.75
CA GLN A 132 -14.87 -0.91 -2.93
C GLN A 132 -14.97 -1.31 -4.40
N LEU A 133 -13.82 -1.63 -5.01
CA LEU A 133 -13.70 -2.00 -6.41
C LEU A 133 -12.77 -3.21 -6.53
N VAL A 134 -13.21 -4.23 -7.27
CA VAL A 134 -12.43 -5.43 -7.57
C VAL A 134 -11.72 -5.23 -8.90
N LEU A 135 -10.41 -5.45 -8.91
CA LEU A 135 -9.58 -5.54 -10.11
C LEU A 135 -9.44 -7.02 -10.46
N PRO A 136 -10.04 -7.49 -11.57
CA PRO A 136 -10.01 -8.90 -11.94
C PRO A 136 -8.57 -9.42 -12.09
N ALA A 137 -8.36 -10.67 -11.69
CA ALA A 137 -7.08 -11.35 -11.88
C ALA A 137 -6.70 -11.34 -13.36
N PHE A 138 -5.41 -11.16 -13.65
CA PHE A 138 -4.85 -11.11 -15.01
C PHE A 138 -5.36 -9.98 -15.91
N GLU A 139 -6.19 -9.06 -15.40
CA GLU A 139 -6.65 -7.86 -16.12
C GLU A 139 -6.01 -6.57 -15.60
N HIS A 140 -5.01 -6.69 -14.72
CA HIS A 140 -4.19 -5.59 -14.25
C HIS A 140 -2.74 -6.03 -14.05
N GLU A 141 -1.86 -5.06 -13.79
CA GLU A 141 -0.43 -5.28 -13.68
C GLU A 141 0.14 -4.65 -12.41
N TYR A 142 1.23 -5.23 -11.94
CA TYR A 142 2.09 -4.68 -10.93
C TYR A 142 3.48 -4.39 -11.48
N ARG A 143 4.17 -3.43 -10.88
CA ARG A 143 5.60 -3.24 -11.08
C ARG A 143 6.39 -4.16 -10.17
N SER A 144 7.44 -4.76 -10.71
CA SER A 144 8.36 -5.63 -9.97
C SER A 144 8.95 -4.93 -8.75
N GLY A 145 8.95 -5.61 -7.60
CA GLY A 145 9.65 -5.12 -6.38
C GLY A 145 11.16 -4.94 -6.58
N SER A 146 11.75 -5.59 -7.59
CA SER A 146 13.16 -5.43 -7.99
C SER A 146 13.37 -4.35 -9.06
N GLN A 147 12.45 -3.41 -9.21
CA GLN A 147 12.52 -2.35 -10.23
C GLN A 147 13.78 -1.48 -10.20
N HIS A 148 14.51 -1.48 -9.09
CA HIS A 148 15.78 -0.76 -8.94
C HIS A 148 16.96 -1.44 -9.65
N VAL A 149 16.83 -2.72 -10.05
CA VAL A 149 17.87 -3.49 -10.76
C VAL A 149 17.37 -4.22 -12.01
N CYS A 150 16.05 -4.42 -12.15
CA CYS A 150 15.51 -5.22 -13.26
C CYS A 150 15.49 -4.43 -14.59
N LYS A 151 15.57 -5.16 -15.71
CA LYS A 151 15.53 -4.57 -17.06
C LYS A 151 14.12 -4.06 -17.36
N LYS A 152 14.00 -3.08 -18.28
CA LYS A 152 12.71 -2.53 -18.75
C LYS A 152 11.69 -3.59 -19.14
N THR A 153 12.13 -4.69 -19.73
CA THR A 153 11.27 -5.80 -20.18
C THR A 153 10.68 -6.64 -19.04
N THR A 154 11.21 -6.53 -17.82
CA THR A 154 10.79 -7.29 -16.64
C THR A 154 10.15 -6.40 -15.56
N LEU A 155 9.78 -5.17 -15.92
CA LEU A 155 9.21 -4.22 -14.97
C LEU A 155 7.73 -4.48 -14.68
N ALA A 156 6.95 -4.90 -15.68
CA ALA A 156 5.54 -5.24 -15.52
C ALA A 156 5.38 -6.73 -15.25
N LEU A 157 4.58 -7.08 -14.24
CA LEU A 157 4.22 -8.43 -13.85
C LEU A 157 2.68 -8.54 -13.86
N PRO A 158 2.10 -9.59 -14.48
CA PRO A 158 0.67 -9.86 -14.35
C PRO A 158 0.32 -10.16 -12.89
N SER A 159 -0.86 -9.72 -12.44
CA SER A 159 -1.29 -9.84 -11.05
C SER A 159 -2.42 -10.86 -10.85
N GLY A 160 -2.49 -11.41 -9.64
CA GLY A 160 -3.69 -12.09 -9.13
C GLY A 160 -4.82 -11.08 -8.85
N GLY A 161 -6.02 -11.56 -8.50
CA GLY A 161 -7.17 -10.69 -8.20
C GLY A 161 -6.87 -9.72 -7.06
N GLN A 162 -7.30 -8.47 -7.21
CA GLN A 162 -7.07 -7.44 -6.21
C GLN A 162 -8.30 -6.64 -5.89
N LEU A 163 -8.24 -5.98 -4.74
CA LEU A 163 -9.30 -5.16 -4.26
C LEU A 163 -8.78 -3.77 -3.89
N LEU A 164 -9.34 -2.78 -4.56
CA LEU A 164 -9.20 -1.37 -4.27
C LEU A 164 -10.29 -0.93 -3.30
N ARG A 165 -9.91 -0.30 -2.19
CA ARG A 165 -10.85 0.26 -1.22
C ARG A 165 -10.55 1.72 -0.98
N SER A 166 -11.59 2.54 -0.88
CA SER A 166 -11.45 3.94 -0.46
C SER A 166 -12.15 4.15 0.88
N CYS A 167 -11.39 4.59 1.87
CA CYS A 167 -11.87 5.00 3.18
C CYS A 167 -11.69 6.52 3.34
N LYS A 168 -12.71 7.20 3.89
CA LYS A 168 -12.66 8.65 4.16
C LYS A 168 -13.43 8.98 5.45
N SER A 169 -12.86 9.85 6.30
CA SER A 169 -13.58 10.47 7.42
C SER A 169 -14.62 11.44 6.88
#